data_AF-W1WA01-F1
#
_entry.id   AF-W1WA01-F1
#
_cell.length_a   1.000
_cell.length_b   1.000
_cell.length_c   1.000
_cell.angle_alpha   90.00
_cell.angle_beta   90.00
_cell.angle_gamma   90.00
#
_symmetry.space_group_name_H-M   'P 1'
#
loop_
_entity.id
_entity.type
_entity.pdbx_description
1 polymer ?
#
loop_
_entity_poly.entity_id
_entity_poly.type
_entity_poly.pdbx_seq_one_letter_code
_entity_poly.pdbx_strand_id
1 'polypeptide(L)' 'MKYLRRELNQVEKEYLKQFGQDSLNRVVLHDPNTKDKQEVQDTIDILKDAMAKNKPLEQVPEDMWKLIEF' A
#
# COMPACT_ATOMS: atom_id res chain seq x y z
N MET A 1 4.71 -9.74 -14.64
CA MET A 1 5.25 -8.83 -13.61
C MET A 1 5.37 -7.39 -14.07
N LYS A 2 5.94 -7.09 -15.23
CA LYS A 2 6.14 -5.68 -15.67
C LYS A 2 4.84 -4.84 -15.70
N TYR A 3 3.72 -5.46 -16.11
CA TYR A 3 2.40 -4.81 -16.08
C TYR A 3 1.93 -4.54 -14.64
N LEU A 4 1.85 -5.56 -13.78
CA LEU A 4 1.40 -5.42 -12.39
C LEU A 4 2.22 -4.40 -11.59
N ARG A 5 3.54 -4.35 -11.80
CA ARG A 5 4.39 -3.34 -11.13
C ARG A 5 4.09 -1.91 -11.58
N ARG A 6 3.76 -1.72 -12.86
CA ARG A 6 3.33 -0.40 -13.35
C ARG A 6 1.98 -0.01 -12.79
N GLU A 7 1.07 -0.97 -12.66
CA GLU A 7 -0.24 -0.76 -12.05
C GLU A 7 -0.12 -0.41 -10.57
N LEU A 8 0.66 -1.17 -9.79
CA LEU A 8 0.95 -0.85 -8.39
C LEU A 8 1.51 0.57 -8.23
N ASN A 9 2.53 0.93 -9.00
CA ASN A 9 3.11 2.28 -8.96
C ASN A 9 2.10 3.39 -9.31
N GLN A 10 1.13 3.11 -10.18
CA GLN A 10 0.11 4.09 -10.56
C GLN A 10 -0.93 4.24 -9.44
N VAL A 11 -1.41 3.11 -8.90
CA VAL A 11 -2.39 3.05 -7.82
C VAL A 11 -1.83 3.67 -6.54
N GLU A 12 -0.58 3.42 -6.20
CA GLU A 12 0.10 4.08 -5.07
C GLU A 12 0.12 5.60 -5.24
N LYS A 13 0.44 6.11 -6.43
CA LYS A 13 0.42 7.56 -6.70
C LYS A 13 -0.96 8.16 -6.55
N GLU A 14 -1.99 7.48 -7.03
CA GLU A 14 -3.38 7.90 -6.90
C GLU A 14 -3.82 7.91 -5.44
N TYR A 15 -3.48 6.86 -4.70
CA TYR A 15 -3.75 6.74 -3.28
C TYR A 15 -3.10 7.88 -2.49
N LEU A 16 -1.80 8.13 -2.70
CA LEU A 16 -1.07 9.22 -2.05
C LEU A 16 -1.59 10.61 -2.44
N LYS A 17 -2.12 10.77 -3.65
CA LYS A 17 -2.77 12.01 -4.07
C LYS A 17 -4.10 12.23 -3.34
N GLN A 18 -4.85 11.17 -3.05
CA GLN A 18 -6.15 11.25 -2.38
C GLN A 18 -5.99 11.43 -0.86
N PHE A 19 -5.07 10.71 -0.22
CA PHE A 19 -4.95 10.66 1.24
C PHE A 19 -3.70 11.35 1.81
N GLY A 20 -2.78 11.82 0.97
CA GLY A 20 -1.54 12.51 1.37
C GLY A 20 -0.31 11.62 1.35
N GLN A 21 0.88 12.23 1.29
CA GLN A 21 2.16 11.51 1.16
C GLN A 21 2.45 10.60 2.36
N ASP A 22 2.01 10.98 3.56
CA ASP A 22 2.28 10.24 4.78
C ASP A 22 1.31 9.06 5.03
N SER A 23 0.31 8.90 4.16
CA SER A 23 -0.79 7.93 4.33
C SER A 23 -0.40 6.46 4.13
N LEU A 24 0.85 6.19 3.74
CA LEU A 24 1.45 4.86 3.66
C LEU A 24 2.69 4.69 4.59
N ASN A 25 3.00 5.65 5.46
CA ASN A 25 4.25 5.60 6.24
C ASN A 25 4.32 4.46 7.27
N ARG A 26 3.19 4.06 7.87
CA ARG A 26 3.11 3.00 8.89
C ARG A 26 1.99 2.02 8.58
N VAL A 27 1.92 1.55 7.34
CA VAL A 27 1.01 0.48 6.93
C VAL A 27 1.82 -0.78 6.64
N VAL A 28 1.24 -1.94 6.95
CA VAL A 28 1.87 -3.23 6.62
C VAL A 28 1.26 -3.72 5.31
N LEU A 29 2.08 -3.77 4.26
CA LEU A 29 1.74 -4.29 2.94
C LEU A 29 2.76 -5.37 2.54
N HIS A 30 2.46 -6.12 1.48
CA HIS A 30 3.42 -7.07 0.93
C HIS A 30 4.66 -6.37 0.36
N ASP A 31 5.79 -7.07 0.29
CA ASP A 31 7.01 -6.54 -0.32
C ASP A 31 6.74 -6.14 -1.78
N PRO A 32 6.87 -4.85 -2.16
CA PRO A 32 6.62 -4.41 -3.53
C PRO A 32 7.59 -5.02 -4.56
N ASN A 33 8.72 -5.55 -4.10
CA ASN A 33 9.71 -6.24 -4.93
C ASN A 33 9.50 -7.75 -5.05
N THR A 34 8.48 -8.30 -4.37
CA THR A 34 8.14 -9.71 -4.45
C THR A 34 8.01 -10.19 -5.89
N LYS A 35 8.36 -11.47 -6.08
CA LYS A 35 8.17 -12.18 -7.36
C LYS A 35 6.80 -12.84 -7.41
N ASP A 36 6.09 -12.92 -6.29
CA ASP A 36 4.74 -13.43 -6.25
C ASP A 36 3.78 -12.45 -6.95
N LYS A 37 2.97 -12.97 -7.86
CA LYS A 37 1.96 -12.18 -8.57
C LYS A 37 0.79 -11.85 -7.67
N GLN A 38 0.42 -12.78 -6.79
CA GLN A 38 -0.75 -12.67 -5.95
C GLN A 38 -0.55 -11.57 -4.91
N GLU A 39 0.61 -11.54 -4.24
CA GLU A 39 0.95 -10.49 -3.26
C GLU A 39 0.92 -9.07 -3.87
N VAL A 40 1.40 -8.92 -5.12
CA VAL A 40 1.34 -7.64 -5.83
C VAL A 40 -0.11 -7.26 -6.16
N GLN A 41 -0.91 -8.24 -6.60
CA GLN A 41 -2.33 -8.00 -6.91
C GLN A 41 -3.13 -7.65 -5.66
N ASP A 42 -2.90 -8.37 -4.56
CA ASP A 42 -3.56 -8.13 -3.27
C ASP A 42 -3.26 -6.71 -2.76
N THR A 43 -2.02 -6.26 -2.89
CA THR A 43 -1.63 -4.88 -2.54
C THR A 43 -2.37 -3.85 -3.40
N ILE A 44 -2.48 -4.08 -4.70
CA ILE A 44 -3.24 -3.21 -5.61
C ILE A 44 -4.71 -3.14 -5.19
N ASP A 45 -5.32 -4.29 -4.90
CA ASP A 45 -6.75 -4.38 -4.57
C ASP A 45 -7.05 -3.71 -3.22
N ILE A 46 -6.17 -3.86 -2.23
CA ILE A 46 -6.25 -3.15 -0.93
C ILE A 46 -6.25 -1.63 -1.13
N LEU A 47 -5.32 -1.10 -1.93
CA LEU A 47 -5.22 0.34 -2.16
C LEU A 47 -6.43 0.89 -2.92
N LYS A 48 -6.91 0.16 -3.93
CA LYS A 48 -8.12 0.55 -4.69
C LYS A 48 -9.37 0.53 -3.81
N ASP A 49 -9.53 -0.48 -2.96
CA ASP A 49 -10.68 -0.60 -2.05
C ASP A 49 -10.71 0.54 -1.04
N ALA A 50 -9.56 0.90 -0.46
CA ALA A 50 -9.42 2.06 0.42
C ALA A 50 -9.80 3.38 -0.27
N MET A 51 -9.33 3.61 -1.50
CA MET A 51 -9.72 4.77 -2.30
C MET A 51 -11.22 4.79 -2.62
N ALA A 52 -11.79 3.64 -3.03
CA ALA A 52 -13.21 3.51 -3.37
C ALA A 52 -14.12 3.78 -2.16
N LYS A 53 -13.69 3.35 -0.97
CA LYS A 53 -14.37 3.63 0.31
C LYS A 53 -14.09 5.03 0.86
N ASN A 54 -13.19 5.79 0.22
CA ASN A 54 -12.67 7.05 0.70
C ASN A 54 -12.19 6.99 2.16
N LYS A 55 -11.59 5.86 2.54
CA LYS A 55 -11.07 5.61 3.88
C LYS A 55 -9.60 5.18 3.74
N PRO A 56 -8.64 5.96 4.25
CA PRO A 56 -7.25 5.56 4.20
C PRO A 56 -7.02 4.29 5.01
N LEU A 57 -6.00 3.53 4.60
CA LEU A 57 -5.47 2.42 5.38
C LEU A 57 -5.09 2.88 6.78
N GLU A 58 -5.39 2.02 7.75
CA GLU A 58 -5.12 2.29 9.15
C GLU A 58 -3.61 2.33 9.39
N GLN A 59 -3.15 3.44 9.95
CA GLN A 59 -1.77 3.62 10.33
C GLN A 59 -1.52 2.92 11.66
N VAL A 60 -0.51 2.06 11.71
CA VAL A 60 -0.03 1.49 12.95
C VAL A 60 0.45 2.64 13.86
N PRO A 61 0.07 2.64 15.16
CA PRO A 61 0.60 3.57 16.14
C PRO A 61 2.13 3.58 16.14
N GLU A 62 2.74 4.75 16.32
CA GLU A 62 4.18 4.92 16.16
C GLU A 62 5.00 4.07 17.16
N ASP A 63 4.52 3.96 18.39
CA ASP A 63 5.09 3.13 19.45
C ASP A 63 5.09 1.65 19.07
N MET A 64 4.00 1.16 18.46
CA MET A 64 3.92 -0.21 17.94
C MET A 64 4.78 -0.40 16.69
N TRP A 65 4.80 0.57 15.79
CA TRP A 65 5.57 0.50 14.54
C TRP A 65 7.07 0.35 14.79
N LYS A 66 7.61 1.03 15.82
CA LYS A 66 9.02 0.92 16.23
C LYS A 66 9.41 -0.46 16.77
N LEU A 67 8.43 -1.33 17.06
CA LEU A 67 8.66 -2.71 17.53
C LEU A 67 8.68 -3.73 16.39
N ILE A 68 8.30 -3.33 15.16
CA ILE A 68 8.28 -4.23 14.00
C ILE A 68 9.67 -4.26 13.36
N GLU A 69 10.21 -5.45 13.16
CA GLU A 69 11.44 -5.69 12.38
C GLU A 69 11.04 -6.04 10.93
N PHE A 70 11.65 -5.38 9.95
CA PHE A 70 11.39 -5.54 8.50
C PHE A 70 12.56 -6.22 7.79
#